data_AF-A0A970GDS1-F1
#
_entry.id   AF-A0A970GDS1-F1
#
_cell.length_a   1.000
_cell.length_b   1.000
_cell.length_c   1.000
_cell.angle_alpha   90.00
_cell.angle_beta   90.00
_cell.angle_gamma   90.00
#
_symmetry.space_group_name_H-M   'P 1'
#
loop_
_entity.id
_entity.type
_entity.pdbx_description
1 polymer ?
#
loop_
_entity_poly.entity_id
_entity_poly.type
_entity_poly.pdbx_seq_one_letter_code
_entity_poly.pdbx_strand_id
1 'polypeptide(L)'
;MNSLGFKFPVQERKTALYNLEEEWYLPLLSKHLGIPMQSIKRSNFGQYSMAVNYLTSVLEEAAAINKVAVYNIDHMTQLLFYGPDVVALLNRALTGNFTEMKVGQCKYTLLLNEQGGMQDD
;
A
#
# COMPACT_ATOMS: atom_id res chain seq x y z
N MET A 1 0.79 -6.32 27.91
CA MET A 1 1.19 -5.06 27.25
C MET A 1 -0.06 -4.29 26.91
N ASN A 2 -0.14 -3.02 27.31
CA ASN A 2 -1.18 -2.14 26.78
C ASN A 2 -0.88 -1.90 25.30
N SER A 3 -1.85 -2.09 24.40
CA SER A 3 -1.66 -1.71 23.01
C SER A 3 -1.58 -0.20 22.93
N LEU A 4 -0.46 0.32 22.45
CA LEU A 4 -0.38 1.71 22.03
C LEU A 4 -1.01 1.82 20.64
N GLY A 5 -1.78 2.89 20.40
CA GLY A 5 -2.41 3.17 19.11
C GLY A 5 -3.90 2.87 19.05
N PHE A 6 -4.44 2.94 17.84
CA PHE A 6 -5.87 2.76 17.58
C PHE A 6 -6.21 1.27 17.44
N LYS A 7 -7.44 0.91 17.84
CA LYS A 7 -7.97 -0.41 17.52
C LYS A 7 -8.12 -0.55 16.01
N PHE A 8 -7.95 -1.78 15.55
CA PHE A 8 -8.20 -2.11 14.16
C PHE A 8 -9.65 -1.73 13.77
N PRO A 9 -9.88 -1.17 12.57
CA PRO A 9 -11.22 -0.81 12.13
C PRO A 9 -12.17 -2.01 12.15
N VAL A 10 -13.40 -1.79 12.62
CA VAL A 10 -14.44 -2.83 12.67
C VAL A 10 -15.12 -3.02 11.31
N GLN A 11 -15.12 -1.98 10.48
CA GLN A 11 -15.74 -1.99 9.15
C GLN A 11 -14.69 -1.78 8.08
N GLU A 12 -14.94 -2.38 6.92
CA GLU A 12 -14.14 -2.20 5.72
C GLU A 12 -14.18 -0.73 5.26
N ARG A 13 -13.01 -0.20 4.95
CA ARG A 13 -12.81 1.19 4.53
C ARG A 13 -12.59 1.29 3.04
N LYS A 14 -12.87 2.47 2.50
CA LYS A 14 -12.47 2.85 1.14
C LYS A 14 -11.04 3.40 1.17
N THR A 15 -10.26 3.17 0.10
CA THR A 15 -9.02 3.92 -0.16
C THR A 15 -9.36 5.35 -0.61
N ALA A 16 -8.38 6.25 -0.59
CA ALA A 16 -8.58 7.61 -1.09
C ALA A 16 -8.94 7.64 -2.58
N LEU A 17 -8.49 6.63 -3.35
CA LEU A 17 -8.77 6.51 -4.78
C LEU A 17 -10.02 5.69 -5.11
N TYR A 18 -10.77 5.19 -4.12
CA TYR A 18 -11.92 4.30 -4.37
C TYR A 18 -12.93 4.89 -5.37
N ASN A 19 -13.36 6.13 -5.16
CA ASN A 19 -14.33 6.76 -6.06
C ASN A 19 -13.72 7.08 -7.44
N LEU A 20 -12.42 7.40 -7.49
CA LEU A 20 -11.72 7.63 -8.77
C LEU A 20 -11.69 6.35 -9.63
N GLU A 21 -11.51 5.19 -8.99
CA GLU A 21 -11.57 3.89 -9.66
C GLU A 21 -12.95 3.64 -10.28
N GLU A 22 -14.03 3.85 -9.52
CA GLU A 22 -15.41 3.59 -9.95
C GLU A 22 -15.93 4.62 -10.98
N GLU A 23 -15.69 5.91 -10.74
CA GLU A 23 -16.36 6.99 -11.45
C GLU A 23 -15.57 7.49 -12.66
N TRP A 24 -14.25 7.27 -12.69
CA TRP A 24 -13.40 7.75 -13.78
C TRP A 24 -12.65 6.63 -14.50
N TYR A 25 -11.91 5.79 -13.77
CA TYR A 25 -11.07 4.78 -14.40
C TYR A 25 -11.88 3.67 -15.06
N LEU A 26 -12.92 3.17 -14.39
CA LEU A 26 -13.76 2.09 -14.92
C LEU A 26 -14.49 2.47 -16.22
N PRO A 27 -15.13 3.66 -16.35
CA PRO A 27 -15.66 4.13 -17.63
C PRO A 27 -14.59 4.32 -18.71
N LEU A 28 -13.41 4.86 -18.35
CA LEU A 28 -12.31 5.05 -19.29
C LEU A 28 -11.82 3.71 -19.86
N LEU A 29 -11.64 2.71 -18.99
CA LEU A 29 -11.21 1.37 -19.37
C LEU A 29 -12.23 0.68 -20.27
N SER A 30 -13.52 0.75 -19.91
CA SER A 30 -14.62 0.22 -20.73
C SER A 30 -14.62 0.82 -22.14
N LYS A 31 -14.51 2.16 -22.24
CA LYS A 31 -14.44 2.86 -23.52
C LYS A 31 -13.20 2.47 -24.34
N HIS A 32 -12.05 2.31 -23.70
CA HIS A 32 -10.80 1.97 -24.37
C HIS A 32 -10.81 0.55 -24.93
N LEU A 33 -11.36 -0.40 -24.19
CA LEU A 33 -11.42 -1.82 -24.58
C LEU A 33 -12.65 -2.16 -25.42
N GLY A 34 -13.66 -1.28 -25.48
CA GLY A 34 -14.91 -1.56 -26.20
C GLY A 34 -15.77 -2.64 -25.54
N ILE A 35 -15.64 -2.81 -24.22
CA ILE A 35 -16.38 -3.83 -23.44
C ILE A 35 -17.37 -3.18 -22.47
N PRO A 36 -18.51 -3.82 -22.15
CA PRO A 36 -19.48 -3.28 -21.21
C PRO A 36 -18.89 -3.08 -19.81
N MET A 37 -19.32 -2.01 -19.13
CA MET A 37 -18.97 -1.80 -17.72
C MET A 37 -19.55 -2.92 -16.85
N GLN A 38 -18.75 -3.36 -15.89
CA GLN A 38 -19.11 -4.29 -14.82
C GLN A 38 -18.49 -3.76 -13.53
N SER A 39 -19.06 -4.12 -12.38
CA SER A 39 -18.51 -3.74 -11.08
C SER A 39 -17.08 -4.23 -10.91
N ILE A 40 -16.22 -3.40 -10.32
CA ILE A 40 -14.85 -3.80 -9.96
C ILE A 40 -14.91 -4.98 -8.99
N LYS A 41 -14.13 -6.03 -9.23
CA LYS A 41 -14.03 -7.13 -8.28
C LYS A 41 -13.16 -6.67 -7.12
N ARG A 42 -13.75 -6.55 -5.94
CA ARG A 42 -13.06 -6.11 -4.72
C ARG A 42 -12.97 -7.20 -3.67
N SER A 43 -11.99 -7.09 -2.78
CA SER A 43 -11.81 -7.96 -1.62
C SER A 43 -11.35 -7.17 -0.41
N ASN A 44 -11.67 -7.66 0.79
CA ASN A 44 -11.18 -7.10 2.03
C ASN A 44 -9.70 -7.42 2.19
N PHE A 45 -8.87 -6.39 2.22
CA PHE A 45 -7.44 -6.50 2.46
C PHE A 45 -7.04 -5.48 3.53
N GLY A 46 -6.72 -5.94 4.74
CA GLY A 46 -6.37 -5.04 5.86
C GLY A 46 -7.50 -4.06 6.25
N GLN A 47 -8.77 -4.47 6.11
CA GLN A 47 -9.95 -3.60 6.26
C GLN A 47 -9.99 -2.44 5.27
N TYR A 48 -9.44 -2.64 4.08
CA TYR A 48 -9.69 -1.83 2.91
C TYR A 48 -10.37 -2.64 1.82
N SER A 49 -11.29 -2.00 1.11
CA SER A 49 -11.97 -2.54 -0.07
C SER A 49 -11.09 -2.39 -1.31
N MET A 50 -10.18 -3.34 -1.49
CA MET A 50 -9.16 -3.27 -2.55
C MET A 50 -9.66 -3.92 -3.83
N ALA A 51 -9.39 -3.28 -4.98
CA ALA A 51 -9.61 -3.88 -6.29
C ALA A 51 -8.67 -5.09 -6.48
N VAL A 52 -9.24 -6.24 -6.84
CA VAL A 52 -8.50 -7.46 -7.21
C VAL A 52 -8.18 -7.45 -8.70
N ASN A 53 -9.18 -7.08 -9.51
CA ASN A 53 -9.05 -6.82 -10.94
C ASN A 53 -10.24 -5.94 -11.37
N TYR A 54 -10.07 -5.23 -12.47
CA TYR A 54 -11.09 -4.34 -13.04
C TYR A 54 -11.95 -5.09 -14.06
N LEU A 55 -12.09 -4.59 -15.29
CA LEU A 55 -12.87 -5.24 -16.35
C LEU A 55 -12.13 -6.42 -17.02
N THR A 56 -10.82 -6.51 -16.80
CA THR A 56 -9.93 -7.53 -17.35
C THR A 56 -9.66 -8.64 -16.33
N SER A 57 -9.13 -9.77 -16.78
CA SER A 57 -8.68 -10.84 -15.89
C SER A 57 -7.36 -10.47 -15.18
N VAL A 58 -7.11 -11.13 -14.04
CA VAL A 58 -5.83 -11.00 -13.31
C VAL A 58 -4.62 -11.34 -14.19
N LEU A 59 -4.77 -12.29 -15.13
CA LEU A 59 -3.69 -12.68 -16.04
C LEU A 59 -3.38 -11.58 -17.06
N GLU A 60 -4.40 -10.88 -17.56
CA GLU A 60 -4.22 -9.74 -18.46
C GLU A 60 -3.56 -8.55 -17.73
N GLU A 61 -3.98 -8.27 -16.50
CA GLU A 61 -3.36 -7.23 -15.66
C GLU A 61 -1.91 -7.56 -15.32
N ALA A 62 -1.62 -8.83 -15.00
CA ALA A 62 -0.25 -9.30 -14.78
C ALA A 62 0.62 -9.15 -16.05
N ALA A 63 0.07 -9.37 -17.24
CA ALA A 63 0.79 -9.16 -18.48
C ALA A 63 1.15 -7.68 -18.71
N ALA A 64 0.31 -6.74 -18.25
CA ALA A 64 0.54 -5.30 -18.38
C ALA A 64 1.80 -4.80 -17.63
N ILE A 65 2.26 -5.54 -16.61
CA ILE A 65 3.49 -5.25 -15.86
C ILE A 65 4.71 -5.13 -16.79
N ASN A 66 4.73 -5.91 -17.87
CA ASN A 66 5.83 -5.89 -18.85
C ASN A 66 5.83 -4.64 -19.75
N LYS A 67 4.85 -3.75 -19.58
CA LYS A 67 4.75 -2.47 -20.28
C LYS A 67 4.70 -1.35 -19.26
N VAL A 68 3.49 -1.03 -18.81
CA VAL A 68 3.20 -0.03 -17.79
C VAL A 68 2.00 -0.54 -17.02
N ALA A 69 2.17 -0.66 -15.71
CA ALA A 69 1.10 -0.97 -14.78
C ALA A 69 1.06 0.12 -13.71
N VAL A 70 -0.16 0.50 -13.32
CA VAL A 70 -0.40 1.49 -12.26
C VAL A 70 -1.19 0.79 -11.16
N TYR A 71 -0.73 0.95 -9.92
CA TYR A 71 -1.30 0.29 -8.76
C TYR A 71 -1.81 1.32 -7.75
N ASN A 72 -3.03 1.11 -7.27
CA ASN A 72 -3.51 1.78 -6.07
C ASN A 72 -2.93 1.06 -4.84
N ILE A 73 -1.92 1.67 -4.23
CA ILE A 73 -1.26 1.17 -3.00
C ILE A 73 -1.56 2.04 -1.78
N ASP A 74 -2.59 2.88 -1.85
CA ASP A 74 -2.93 3.88 -0.83
C ASP A 74 -3.32 3.28 0.54
N HIS A 75 -3.61 1.99 0.59
CA HIS A 75 -3.82 1.27 1.84
C HIS A 75 -2.55 1.15 2.70
N MET A 76 -1.36 1.30 2.10
CA MET A 76 -0.08 1.26 2.82
C MET A 76 0.10 2.53 3.65
N THR A 77 0.55 2.36 4.89
CA THR A 77 0.75 3.48 5.81
C THR A 77 2.03 4.24 5.47
N GLN A 78 1.97 5.57 5.49
CA GLN A 78 3.14 6.43 5.38
C GLN A 78 3.36 7.16 6.71
N LEU A 79 4.56 7.01 7.28
CA LEU A 79 4.96 7.67 8.52
C LEU A 79 6.12 8.62 8.24
N LEU A 80 6.01 9.85 8.74
CA LEU A 80 7.07 10.85 8.69
C LEU A 80 7.68 11.05 10.07
N PHE A 81 8.99 10.84 10.18
CA PHE A 81 9.76 11.13 11.39
C PHE A 81 10.64 12.35 11.16
N TYR A 82 10.69 13.26 12.13
CA TYR A 82 11.49 14.48 12.05
C TYR A 82 12.01 14.87 13.45
N GLY A 83 13.12 15.61 13.48
CA GLY A 83 13.77 16.04 14.73
C GLY A 83 15.26 15.67 14.79
N PRO A 84 16.01 16.20 15.77
CA PRO A 84 17.46 16.00 15.88
C PRO A 84 17.84 14.53 16.11
N ASP A 85 16.97 13.74 16.75
CA ASP A 85 17.25 12.36 17.15
C ASP A 85 16.69 11.30 16.18
N VAL A 86 16.18 11.70 15.01
CA VAL A 86 15.48 10.76 14.10
C VAL A 86 16.37 9.60 13.65
N VAL A 87 17.64 9.86 13.36
CA VAL A 87 18.59 8.81 12.94
C VAL A 87 18.85 7.82 14.08
N ALA A 88 19.00 8.30 15.31
CA ALA A 88 19.19 7.46 16.48
C ALA A 88 17.94 6.59 16.75
N LEU A 89 16.75 7.18 16.59
CA LEU A 89 15.47 6.45 16.69
C LEU A 89 15.38 5.33 15.66
N LEU A 90 15.64 5.62 14.37
CA LEU A 90 15.51 4.63 13.30
C LEU A 90 16.54 3.51 13.43
N ASN A 91 17.80 3.83 13.77
CA ASN A 91 18.83 2.83 14.07
C ASN A 91 18.48 1.92 15.26
N ARG A 92 17.69 2.42 16.22
CA ARG A 92 17.21 1.64 17.37
C ARG A 92 15.99 0.79 17.04
N ALA A 93 15.07 1.31 16.23
CA ALA A 93 13.78 0.70 15.96
C ALA A 93 13.82 -0.32 14.81
N LEU A 94 14.73 -0.14 13.84
CA LEU A 94 14.75 -0.88 12.59
C LEU A 94 16.11 -1.57 12.41
N THR A 95 16.12 -2.64 11.63
CA THR A 95 17.31 -3.48 11.36
C THR A 95 18.27 -2.90 10.31
N GLY A 96 18.53 -1.59 10.37
CA GLY A 96 19.39 -0.90 9.40
C GLY A 96 20.29 0.17 10.02
N ASN A 97 21.35 0.54 9.29
CA ASN A 97 22.17 1.72 9.61
C ASN A 97 21.75 2.91 8.74
N PHE A 98 21.14 3.92 9.36
CA PHE A 98 20.66 5.16 8.73
C PHE A 98 21.64 6.32 8.87
N THR A 99 22.72 6.17 9.64
CA THR A 99 23.72 7.23 9.89
C THR A 99 24.43 7.68 8.62
N GLU A 100 24.65 6.75 7.69
CA GLU A 100 25.38 7.00 6.44
C GLU A 100 24.46 7.34 5.26
N MET A 101 23.14 7.35 5.48
CA MET A 101 22.19 7.65 4.42
C MET A 101 22.25 9.11 4.00
N LYS A 102 22.21 9.32 2.69
CA LYS A 102 22.17 10.63 2.05
C LYS A 102 20.74 10.97 1.66
N VAL A 103 20.42 12.27 1.62
CA VAL A 103 19.12 12.76 1.15
C VAL A 103 18.80 12.19 -0.24
N GLY A 104 17.57 11.69 -0.40
CA GLY A 104 17.09 11.07 -1.63
C GLY A 104 17.35 9.56 -1.73
N GLN A 105 18.05 8.95 -0.77
CA GLN A 105 18.20 7.48 -0.71
C GLN A 105 17.01 6.82 -0.01
N CYS A 106 16.66 5.62 -0.47
CA CYS A 106 15.72 4.72 0.17
C CYS A 106 16.45 3.47 0.67
N LYS A 107 15.96 2.88 1.75
CA LYS A 107 16.50 1.65 2.33
C LYS A 107 15.35 0.74 2.75
N TYR A 108 15.36 -0.50 2.28
CA TYR A 108 14.53 -1.57 2.83
C TYR A 108 15.13 -2.04 4.16
N THR A 109 14.27 -2.31 5.13
CA THR A 109 14.65 -2.69 6.49
C THR A 109 13.57 -3.60 7.06
N LEU A 110 13.71 -4.04 8.30
CA LEU A 110 12.67 -4.78 9.02
C LEU A 110 12.42 -4.14 10.39
N LEU A 111 11.16 -4.20 10.83
CA LEU A 111 10.76 -3.98 12.22
C LEU A 111 10.70 -5.32 12.95
N LEU A 112 11.50 -5.48 13.99
CA LEU A 112 11.56 -6.72 14.78
C LEU A 112 10.99 -6.52 16.18
N ASN A 113 10.47 -7.60 16.76
CA ASN A 113 10.20 -7.68 18.19
C ASN A 113 11.47 -7.98 19.00
N GLU A 114 11.36 -7.95 20.32
CA GLU A 114 12.47 -8.20 21.27
C GLU A 114 13.11 -9.59 21.16
N GLN A 115 12.44 -10.56 20.52
CA GLN A 115 12.96 -11.90 20.26
C GLN A 115 13.60 -12.04 18.87
N GLY A 116 13.68 -10.94 18.11
CA GLY A 116 14.18 -10.93 16.73
C GLY A 116 13.20 -11.45 15.68
N GLY A 117 11.92 -11.65 16.05
CA GLY A 117 10.87 -12.00 15.10
C GLY A 117 10.37 -10.79 14.32
N MET A 118 10.15 -10.96 13.01
CA MET A 118 9.66 -9.89 12.13
C MET A 118 8.21 -9.52 12.45
N GLN A 119 7.96 -8.22 12.60
CA GLN A 119 6.63 -7.63 12.78
C GLN A 119 6.13 -6.95 11.51
N ASP A 120 7.04 -6.29 10.78
CA ASP A 120 6.79 -5.60 9.51
C ASP A 120 8.11 -5.41 8.76
N ASP A 121 8.06 -5.02 7.49
CA ASP A 121 9.20 -4.62 6.66
C ASP A 121 9.21 -3.15 6.23
#